data_AF-A0A6V8DLC9-F1
#
_entry.id   AF-A0A6V8DLC9-F1
#
_cell.length_a   1.000
_cell.length_b   1.000
_cell.length_c   1.000
_cell.angle_alpha   90.00
_cell.angle_beta   90.00
_cell.angle_gamma   90.00
#
_symmetry.space_group_name_H-M   'P 1'
#
loop_
_entity.id
_entity.type
_entity.pdbx_description
1 polymer ?
#
loop_
_entity_poly.entity_id
_entity_poly.type
_entity_poly.pdbx_seq_one_letter_code
_entity_poly.pdbx_strand_id
1 'polypeptide(L)'
;MRTLRRRISRNAGERVSLDQGKSARKLVELVERAQSNGLDQGPLSPVEALVTIEGEDWVWQIVDHEVLEMLSHRLVFQSEVGSRREILMTAGLETAVSAASKIVELDGGCVLIETLEP
;
A
#
# COMPACT_ATOMS: atom_id res chain seq x y z
N MET A 1 -25.92 0.94 10.29
CA MET A 1 -24.80 0.26 10.96
C MET A 1 -24.45 -1.01 10.18
N ARG A 2 -23.29 -1.04 9.51
CA ARG A 2 -22.87 -2.17 8.67
C ARG A 2 -21.67 -2.82 9.34
N THR A 3 -21.87 -3.99 9.92
CA THR A 3 -20.82 -4.75 10.61
C THR A 3 -19.78 -5.22 9.59
N LEU A 4 -18.54 -4.75 9.73
CA LEU A 4 -17.40 -5.21 8.94
C LEU A 4 -17.11 -6.68 9.32
N ARG A 5 -17.69 -7.62 8.56
CA ARG A 5 -17.34 -9.04 8.65
C ARG A 5 -16.01 -9.25 7.94
N ARG A 6 -14.99 -9.72 8.67
CA ARG A 6 -13.77 -10.31 8.08
C ARG A 6 -14.19 -11.25 6.94
N ARG A 7 -13.60 -11.10 5.75
CA ARG A 7 -13.70 -12.09 4.66
C ARG A 7 -12.90 -13.34 5.08
N ILE A 8 -13.39 -14.07 6.06
CA ILE A 8 -13.02 -15.46 6.26
C ILE A 8 -13.76 -16.22 5.16
N SER A 9 -13.05 -17.03 4.37
CA SER A 9 -13.66 -17.92 3.38
C SER A 9 -14.90 -18.57 4.00
N ARG A 10 -16.08 -18.38 3.38
CA ARG A 10 -17.32 -19.01 3.86
C ARG A 10 -17.30 -20.52 3.69
N ASN A 11 -16.39 -21.02 2.85
CA ASN A 11 -15.97 -22.42 2.80
C ASN A 11 -14.80 -22.63 3.77
N ALA A 12 -15.04 -22.37 5.05
CA ALA A 12 -14.20 -22.99 6.06
C ALA A 12 -14.57 -24.47 6.03
N GLY A 13 -13.73 -25.29 5.37
CA GLY A 13 -13.82 -26.74 5.53
C GLY A 13 -13.80 -27.11 7.01
N GLU A 14 -14.15 -28.37 7.30
CA GLU A 14 -14.21 -28.85 8.68
C GLU A 14 -12.95 -28.45 9.46
N ARG A 15 -13.13 -27.91 10.68
CA ARG A 15 -12.02 -27.52 11.55
C ARG A 15 -11.29 -28.77 11.99
N VAL A 16 -10.21 -29.12 11.29
CA VAL A 16 -9.36 -30.23 11.66
C VAL A 16 -8.48 -29.81 12.84
N SER A 17 -8.75 -30.36 14.03
CA SER A 17 -7.81 -30.27 15.14
C SER A 17 -6.61 -31.17 14.83
N LEU A 18 -5.42 -30.57 14.71
CA LEU A 18 -4.20 -31.30 14.44
C LEU A 18 -3.51 -31.62 15.77
N ASP A 19 -3.03 -32.86 15.93
CA ASP A 19 -2.07 -33.16 16.99
C ASP A 19 -0.76 -32.38 16.79
N GLN A 20 0.12 -32.38 17.80
CA GLN A 20 1.36 -31.60 17.75
C GLN A 20 2.25 -31.99 16.55
N GLY A 21 2.29 -33.27 16.17
CA GLY A 21 3.09 -33.75 15.04
C GLY A 21 2.53 -33.32 13.69
N LYS A 22 1.21 -33.37 13.52
CA LYS A 22 0.51 -32.87 12.33
C LYS A 22 0.60 -31.36 12.20
N SER A 23 0.57 -30.64 13.33
CA SER A 23 0.74 -29.18 13.37
C SER A 23 2.13 -28.76 12.90
N ALA A 24 3.18 -29.46 13.38
CA ALA A 24 4.56 -29.21 12.94
C ALA A 24 4.74 -29.44 11.44
N ARG A 25 4.21 -30.55 10.90
CA ARG A 25 4.24 -30.83 9.46
C ARG A 25 3.51 -29.75 8.65
N LYS A 26 2.34 -29.31 9.13
CA LYS A 26 1.57 -28.28 8.44
C LYS A 26 2.30 -26.93 8.42
N LEU A 27 3.03 -26.63 9.49
CA LEU A 27 3.85 -25.43 9.57
C LEU A 27 5.02 -25.48 8.57
N VAL A 28 5.68 -26.62 8.42
CA VAL A 28 6.72 -26.84 7.40
C VAL A 28 6.15 -26.61 5.99
N GLU A 29 5.00 -27.21 5.65
CA GLU A 29 4.34 -27.00 4.35
C GLU A 29 4.01 -25.52 4.08
N LEU A 30 3.61 -24.76 5.11
CA LEU A 30 3.32 -23.34 4.97
C LEU A 30 4.58 -22.52 4.72
N VAL A 31 5.69 -22.86 5.38
CA VAL A 31 6.99 -22.21 5.19
C VAL A 31 7.51 -22.46 3.77
N GLU A 32 7.46 -23.71 3.29
CA GLU A 32 7.88 -24.06 1.93
C GLU A 32 7.06 -23.31 0.87
N ARG A 33 5.74 -23.22 1.06
CA ARG A 33 4.87 -22.42 0.18
C ARG A 33 5.20 -20.93 0.22
N ALA A 34 5.45 -20.36 1.40
CA ALA A 34 5.81 -18.95 1.52
C ALA A 34 7.12 -18.64 0.80
N GLN A 35 8.12 -19.52 0.93
CA GLN A 35 9.40 -19.40 0.24
C GLN A 35 9.25 -19.53 -1.27
N SER A 36 8.51 -20.54 -1.75
CA SER A 36 8.25 -20.75 -3.18
C SER A 36 7.53 -19.54 -3.79
N ASN A 37 6.47 -19.05 -3.14
CA ASN A 37 5.75 -17.87 -3.61
C ASN A 37 6.63 -16.61 -3.60
N GLY A 38 7.54 -16.48 -2.64
CA GLY A 38 8.48 -15.36 -2.58
C GLY A 38 9.45 -15.32 -3.76
N LEU A 39 9.81 -16.47 -4.32
CA LEU A 39 10.65 -16.55 -5.53
C LEU A 39 9.90 -16.06 -6.77
N ASP A 40 8.62 -16.43 -6.90
CA ASP A 40 7.77 -16.08 -8.05
C ASP A 40 7.28 -14.62 -8.01
N GLN A 41 7.25 -13.99 -6.84
CA GLN A 41 6.76 -12.61 -6.65
C GLN A 41 7.76 -11.52 -7.07
N GLY A 42 9.01 -11.88 -7.38
CA GLY A 42 10.06 -10.92 -7.71
C GLY A 42 10.56 -10.12 -6.50
N PRO A 43 11.41 -9.09 -6.71
CA PRO A 43 11.92 -8.26 -5.63
C PRO A 43 10.76 -7.61 -4.88
N LEU A 44 10.72 -7.76 -3.54
CA LEU A 44 9.76 -7.05 -2.71
C LEU A 44 9.98 -5.55 -2.91
N SER A 45 9.11 -4.91 -3.69
CA SER A 45 9.09 -3.46 -3.77
C SER A 45 8.73 -2.93 -2.38
N PRO A 46 9.60 -2.11 -1.75
CA PRO A 46 9.25 -1.48 -0.48
C PRO A 46 8.06 -0.56 -0.72
N VAL A 47 6.88 -1.00 -0.31
CA VAL A 47 5.71 -0.12 -0.26
C VAL A 47 5.86 0.70 1.01
N GLU A 48 6.03 2.01 0.86
CA GLU A 48 6.02 2.93 2.01
C GLU A 48 4.68 2.70 2.73
N ALA A 49 4.75 2.30 4.01
CA ALA A 49 3.56 2.07 4.80
C ALA A 49 2.91 3.44 5.06
N LEU A 50 1.92 3.81 4.24
CA LEU A 50 1.06 4.96 4.48
C LEU A 50 0.16 4.65 5.69
N VAL A 51 0.75 4.73 6.88
CA VAL A 51 0.06 4.55 8.16
C VAL A 51 -0.22 5.93 8.72
N THR A 52 -1.48 6.32 8.72
CA THR A 52 -1.94 7.44 9.55
C THR A 52 -2.33 6.87 10.91
N ILE A 53 -1.58 7.24 11.96
CA ILE A 53 -1.91 6.87 13.35
C ILE A 53 -2.89 7.92 13.88
N GLU A 54 -4.18 7.58 13.96
CA GLU A 54 -5.18 8.37 14.70
C GLU A 54 -5.49 7.66 16.02
N GLY A 55 -4.82 8.06 17.11
CA GLY A 55 -5.04 7.46 18.44
C GLY A 55 -4.41 6.06 18.58
N GLU A 56 -5.17 5.08 19.08
CA GLU A 56 -4.70 3.69 19.30
C GLU A 56 -5.13 2.69 18.21
N ASP A 57 -5.84 3.14 17.18
CA ASP A 57 -6.41 2.26 16.15
C ASP A 57 -5.61 2.30 14.84
N TRP A 58 -5.31 1.11 14.33
CA TRP A 58 -4.62 0.94 13.04
C TRP A 58 -5.66 0.97 11.92
N VAL A 59 -5.65 2.02 11.10
CA VAL A 59 -6.52 2.14 9.93
C VAL A 59 -5.71 1.86 8.66
N TRP A 60 -6.11 0.85 7.89
CA TRP A 60 -5.63 0.62 6.53
C TRP A 60 -6.77 0.85 5.53
N GLN A 61 -6.51 1.60 4.47
CA GLN A 61 -7.45 1.82 3.39
C GLN A 61 -7.08 0.95 2.18
N ILE A 62 -8.05 0.18 1.69
CA ILE A 62 -7.93 -0.48 0.38
C ILE A 62 -8.43 0.52 -0.64
N VAL A 63 -7.54 0.95 -1.54
CA VAL A 63 -7.89 1.81 -2.67
C VAL A 63 -8.39 0.92 -3.80
N ASP A 64 -9.52 1.30 -4.42
CA ASP A 64 -10.05 0.59 -5.58
C ASP A 64 -9.08 0.70 -6.77
N HIS A 65 -8.99 -0.34 -7.59
CA HIS A 65 -8.12 -0.34 -8.77
C HIS A 65 -8.52 0.77 -9.75
N GLU A 66 -9.83 0.99 -9.95
CA GLU A 66 -10.35 2.07 -10.79
C GLU A 66 -9.85 3.45 -10.34
N VAL A 67 -9.65 3.66 -9.03
CA VAL A 67 -9.12 4.90 -8.48
C VAL A 67 -7.64 5.07 -8.84
N LEU A 68 -6.87 3.98 -8.82
CA LEU A 68 -5.46 4.01 -9.22
C LEU A 68 -5.30 4.31 -10.71
N GLU A 69 -6.18 3.78 -11.57
CA GLU A 69 -6.17 4.05 -13.01
C GLU A 69 -6.49 5.51 -13.36
N MET A 70 -7.22 6.22 -12.49
CA MET A 70 -7.53 7.65 -12.69
C MET A 70 -6.39 8.59 -12.29
N LEU A 71 -5.38 8.10 -11.57
CA LEU A 71 -4.23 8.91 -11.18
C LEU A 71 -3.40 9.21 -12.42
N SER A 72 -3.08 10.49 -12.62
CA SER A 72 -2.40 10.96 -13.85
C SER A 72 -1.20 11.84 -13.57
N HIS A 73 -1.08 12.37 -12.35
CA HIS A 73 -0.01 13.28 -11.97
C HIS A 73 0.58 12.83 -10.63
N ARG A 74 1.90 12.96 -10.48
CA ARG A 74 2.61 12.79 -9.21
C ARG A 74 3.29 14.10 -8.81
N LEU A 75 3.34 14.33 -7.50
CA LEU A 75 4.08 15.44 -6.90
C LEU A 75 5.39 14.91 -6.33
N VAL A 76 6.50 15.51 -6.75
CA VAL A 76 7.85 15.07 -6.40
C VAL A 76 8.63 16.18 -5.73
N PHE A 77 9.20 15.89 -4.56
CA PHE A 77 10.20 16.72 -3.93
C PHE A 77 11.58 16.40 -4.51
N GLN A 78 12.33 17.44 -4.87
CA GLN A 78 13.72 17.31 -5.23
C GLN A 78 14.57 17.91 -4.11
N SER A 79 15.29 17.04 -3.39
CA SER A 79 16.28 17.50 -2.41
C SER A 79 17.45 18.18 -3.12
N GLU A 80 18.13 19.09 -2.41
CA GLU A 80 19.39 19.70 -2.84
C GLU A 80 20.49 18.67 -3.16
N VAL A 81 20.42 17.48 -2.54
CA VAL A 81 21.35 16.36 -2.78
C VAL A 81 20.95 15.53 -4.01
N GLY A 82 19.95 15.98 -4.78
CA GLY A 82 19.47 15.33 -6.00
C GLY A 82 18.56 14.12 -5.78
N SER A 83 18.28 13.74 -4.52
CA SER A 83 17.34 12.67 -4.22
C SER A 83 15.91 13.10 -4.52
N ARG A 84 15.18 12.26 -5.25
CA ARG A 84 13.79 12.49 -5.62
C ARG A 84 12.88 11.68 -4.70
N ARG A 85 11.88 12.33 -4.10
CA ARG A 85 10.88 11.69 -3.26
C ARG A 85 9.49 12.01 -3.79
N GLU A 86 8.73 10.98 -4.15
CA GLU A 86 7.32 11.16 -4.46
C GLU A 86 6.53 11.40 -3.16
N ILE A 87 5.63 12.38 -3.17
CA ILE A 87 4.84 12.77 -1.99
C ILE A 87 3.42 12.21 -2.11
N LEU A 88 2.77 12.44 -3.25
CA LEU A 88 1.40 12.03 -3.52
C LEU A 88 1.11 11.99 -5.04
N MET A 89 -0.01 11.37 -5.39
CA MET A 89 -0.57 11.36 -6.74
C MET A 89 -1.96 11.99 -6.78
N THR A 90 -2.33 12.57 -7.92
CA THR A 90 -3.66 13.16 -8.14
C THR A 90 -4.27 12.76 -9.47
N ALA A 91 -5.61 12.72 -9.49
CA ALA A 91 -6.38 12.70 -10.73
C ALA A 91 -6.51 14.13 -11.27
N GLY A 92 -5.75 14.43 -12.33
CA GLY A 92 -5.78 15.70 -13.04
C GLY A 92 -4.81 16.76 -12.49
N LEU A 93 -4.46 17.69 -13.39
CA LEU A 93 -3.49 18.76 -13.14
C LEU A 93 -4.01 19.81 -12.15
N GLU A 94 -5.30 20.14 -12.19
CA GLU A 94 -5.90 21.14 -11.30
C GLU A 94 -5.74 20.73 -9.82
N THR A 95 -6.07 19.48 -9.52
CA THR A 95 -5.88 18.89 -8.19
C THR A 95 -4.39 18.86 -7.80
N ALA A 96 -3.50 18.55 -8.76
CA ALA A 96 -2.06 18.55 -8.53
C ALA A 96 -1.54 19.94 -8.13
N VAL A 97 -1.97 20.98 -8.85
CA VAL A 97 -1.60 22.38 -8.58
C VAL A 97 -2.13 22.83 -7.23
N SER A 98 -3.39 22.52 -6.92
CA SER A 98 -4.00 22.84 -5.62
C SER A 98 -3.24 22.20 -4.45
N ALA A 99 -2.84 20.93 -4.59
CA ALA A 99 -2.02 20.23 -3.60
C ALA A 99 -0.61 20.83 -3.50
N ALA A 100 0.04 21.12 -4.62
CA ALA A 100 1.39 21.69 -4.66
C ALA A 100 1.44 23.06 -3.96
N SER A 101 0.47 23.94 -4.22
CA SER A 101 0.39 25.25 -3.55
C SER A 101 0.35 25.11 -2.04
N LYS A 102 -0.48 24.19 -1.52
CA LYS A 102 -0.58 23.94 -0.08
C LYS A 102 0.72 23.38 0.51
N ILE A 103 1.41 22.50 -0.21
CA ILE A 103 2.68 21.92 0.26
C ILE A 103 3.77 23.00 0.33
N VAL A 104 3.86 23.86 -0.69
CA VAL A 104 4.82 24.97 -0.72
C VAL A 104 4.59 25.96 0.43
N GLU A 105 3.32 26.27 0.72
CA GLU A 105 2.94 27.15 1.83
C GLU A 105 3.35 26.61 3.21
N LEU A 106 3.30 25.28 3.41
CA LEU A 106 3.54 24.66 4.71
C LEU A 106 5.02 24.35 4.98
N ASP A 107 5.73 23.84 3.97
CA ASP A 107 7.05 23.22 4.17
C ASP A 107 8.22 24.03 3.59
N GLY A 108 7.92 25.09 2.82
CA GLY A 108 8.94 25.93 2.18
C GLY A 108 9.79 25.15 1.17
N GLY A 109 9.44 25.22 -0.11
CA GLY A 109 10.21 24.53 -1.15
C GLY A 109 9.59 24.64 -2.54
N CYS A 110 10.17 23.92 -3.50
CA CYS A 110 9.58 23.74 -4.82
C CYS A 110 9.14 22.28 -4.99
N VAL A 111 7.96 22.08 -5.55
CA VAL A 111 7.43 20.74 -5.89
C VAL A 111 7.33 20.64 -7.41
N LEU A 112 7.78 19.51 -7.94
CA LEU A 112 7.61 19.18 -9.35
C LEU A 112 6.30 18.42 -9.54
N ILE A 113 5.50 18.83 -10.52
CA ILE A 113 4.32 18.08 -10.96
C ILE A 113 4.70 17.36 -12.25
N GLU A 114 4.60 16.04 -12.24
CA GLU A 114 4.92 15.21 -13.39
C GLU A 114 3.70 14.39 -13.81
N THR A 115 3.45 14.30 -15.11
CA THR A 115 2.50 13.33 -15.67
C THR A 115 3.07 11.92 -15.55
N LEU A 116 2.19 10.98 -15.21
CA LEU A 116 2.46 9.56 -15.34
C LEU A 116 2.39 9.21 -16.83
N GLU A 117 3.48 8.69 -17.39
CA GLU A 117 3.45 8.12 -18.74
C GLU A 117 2.50 6.89 -18.73
N PRO A 118 1.68 6.70 -19.79
CA PRO A 118 0.74 5.58 -19.88
C PRO A 118 1.43 4.22 -20.03
#